data_AF-A0A7X7B1S9-F1
#
_entry.id   AF-A0A7X7B1S9-F1
#
_cell.length_a   1.000
_cell.length_b   1.000
_cell.length_c   1.000
_cell.angle_alpha   90.00
_cell.angle_beta   90.00
_cell.angle_gamma   90.00
#
_symmetry.space_group_name_H-M   'P 1'
#
loop_
_entity.id
_entity.type
_entity.pdbx_description
1 polymer ?
#
loop_
_entity_poly.entity_id
_entity_poly.type
_entity_poly.pdbx_seq_one_letter_code
_entity_poly.pdbx_strand_id
1 'polypeptide(L)'
;LDTPQIMNMADVAVGVGRVALEAMALEKPVIIAGEAGFMGVLTPRNFKEAHKHNFSGRGSDRQTSASTIAKSIRELLRNREYREELGVFGRQAVEKYFSIESMTENIIKVYKEVLSRRKNK
;
A
#
# COMPACT_ATOMS: atom_id res chain seq x y z
N LEU A 1 2.47 6.33 -22.67
CA LEU A 1 1.98 5.07 -22.04
C LEU A 1 1.27 5.45 -20.75
N ASP A 2 0.09 4.88 -20.50
CA ASP A 2 -0.73 5.17 -19.32
C ASP A 2 -0.43 4.16 -18.20
N THR A 3 0.18 4.62 -17.10
CA THR A 3 0.70 3.76 -16.03
C THR A 3 -0.39 2.87 -15.40
N PRO A 4 -1.57 3.38 -15.01
CA PRO A 4 -2.71 2.57 -14.61
C PRO A 4 -3.07 1.42 -15.57
N GLN A 5 -3.08 1.67 -16.88
CA GLN A 5 -3.43 0.64 -17.87
C GLN A 5 -2.42 -0.51 -17.86
N ILE A 6 -1.12 -0.19 -17.81
CA ILE A 6 -0.05 -1.20 -17.73
C ILE A 6 -0.13 -1.95 -16.41
N MET A 7 -0.29 -1.23 -15.29
CA MET A 7 -0.37 -1.84 -13.97
C MET A 7 -1.58 -2.78 -13.85
N ASN A 8 -2.70 -2.44 -14.51
CA ASN A 8 -3.88 -3.27 -14.50
C ASN A 8 -3.69 -4.62 -15.23
N MET A 9 -2.74 -4.70 -16.17
CA MET A 9 -2.37 -5.95 -16.84
C MET A 9 -1.46 -6.86 -16.00
N ALA A 10 -0.91 -6.37 -14.89
CA ALA A 10 -0.01 -7.15 -14.05
C ALA A 10 -0.77 -8.11 -13.12
N ASP A 11 -0.16 -9.27 -12.82
CA ASP A 11 -0.61 -10.19 -11.77
C ASP A 11 -0.17 -9.75 -10.36
N VAL A 12 0.97 -9.05 -10.27
CA VAL A 12 1.64 -8.69 -9.01
C VAL A 12 2.34 -7.35 -9.20
N ALA A 13 2.25 -6.47 -8.20
CA ALA A 13 3.02 -5.23 -8.15
C ALA A 13 4.16 -5.33 -7.13
N VAL A 14 5.36 -4.88 -7.49
CA VAL A 14 6.48 -4.73 -6.56
C VAL A 14 6.81 -3.25 -6.46
N GLY A 15 6.74 -2.68 -5.26
CA GLY A 15 6.98 -1.25 -5.08
C GLY A 15 6.74 -0.75 -3.68
N VAL A 16 6.95 0.56 -3.50
CA VAL A 16 6.83 1.25 -2.22
C VAL A 16 6.03 2.55 -2.37
N GLY A 17 5.49 3.06 -1.27
CA GLY A 17 4.81 4.34 -1.23
C GLY A 17 3.55 4.38 -2.10
N ARG A 18 3.46 5.39 -2.97
CA ARG A 18 2.29 5.59 -3.85
C ARG A 18 2.06 4.44 -4.82
N VAL A 19 3.11 3.79 -5.30
CA VAL A 19 2.99 2.62 -6.19
C VAL A 19 2.20 1.50 -5.51
N ALA A 20 2.39 1.30 -4.20
CA ALA A 20 1.62 0.31 -3.44
C ALA A 20 0.13 0.69 -3.37
N LEU A 21 -0.18 1.97 -3.17
CA LEU A 21 -1.57 2.46 -3.13
C LEU A 21 -2.27 2.33 -4.49
N GLU A 22 -1.58 2.71 -5.57
CA GLU A 22 -2.10 2.59 -6.95
C GLU A 22 -2.37 1.12 -7.32
N ALA A 23 -1.43 0.22 -6.98
CA ALA A 23 -1.60 -1.21 -7.19
C ALA A 23 -2.77 -1.78 -6.39
N MET A 24 -2.87 -1.43 -5.11
CA MET A 24 -4.00 -1.81 -4.25
C MET A 24 -5.34 -1.30 -4.81
N ALA A 25 -5.38 -0.06 -5.33
CA ALA A 25 -6.57 0.49 -5.95
C ALA A 25 -7.00 -0.27 -7.22
N LEU A 26 -6.06 -0.95 -7.90
CA LEU A 26 -6.30 -1.78 -9.07
C LEU A 26 -6.43 -3.28 -8.72
N GLU A 27 -6.67 -3.61 -7.45
CA GLU A 27 -6.77 -4.98 -6.94
C GLU A 27 -5.53 -5.83 -7.23
N LYS A 28 -4.36 -5.20 -7.31
CA LYS A 28 -3.10 -5.92 -7.53
C LYS A 28 -2.45 -6.23 -6.17
N PRO A 29 -2.13 -7.50 -5.89
CA PRO A 29 -1.38 -7.84 -4.69
C PRO A 29 0.00 -7.17 -4.74
N VAL A 30 0.43 -6.61 -3.61
CA VAL A 30 1.63 -5.79 -3.50
C VAL A 30 2.72 -6.53 -2.74
N ILE A 31 3.95 -6.50 -3.27
CA ILE A 31 5.17 -6.83 -2.54
C ILE A 31 5.88 -5.52 -2.20
N ILE A 32 5.99 -5.22 -0.92
CA ILE A 32 6.70 -4.04 -0.43
C ILE A 32 8.18 -4.38 -0.33
N ALA A 33 8.92 -3.93 -1.34
CA ALA A 33 10.35 -4.11 -1.49
C ALA A 33 10.96 -2.81 -2.00
N GLY A 34 11.78 -2.16 -1.17
CA GLY A 34 12.49 -0.94 -1.54
C GLY A 34 13.82 -0.81 -0.82
N GLU A 35 14.50 0.32 -1.04
CA GLU A 35 15.79 0.63 -0.44
C GLU A 35 15.74 0.59 1.11
N ALA A 36 14.67 1.15 1.68
CA ALA A 36 14.50 1.27 3.12
C ALA A 36 14.13 -0.05 3.84
N GLY A 37 13.86 -1.12 3.09
CA GLY A 37 13.57 -2.43 3.66
C GLY A 37 12.59 -3.26 2.86
N PHE A 38 12.47 -4.52 3.27
CA PHE A 38 11.60 -5.53 2.68
C PHE A 38 10.51 -5.97 3.66
N MET A 39 9.27 -5.53 3.43
CA MET A 39 8.13 -5.98 4.25
C MET A 39 7.45 -7.22 3.66
N GLY A 40 7.78 -7.59 2.41
CA GLY A 40 7.24 -8.75 1.72
C GLY A 40 5.85 -8.51 1.16
N VAL A 41 5.13 -9.61 0.92
CA VAL A 41 3.73 -9.57 0.48
C VAL A 41 2.91 -8.79 1.50
N LEU A 42 2.17 -7.79 1.03
CA LEU A 42 1.23 -7.05 1.85
C LEU A 42 0.01 -7.92 2.13
N THR A 43 -0.30 -8.08 3.41
CA THR A 43 -1.38 -8.92 3.94
C THR A 43 -2.12 -8.15 5.05
N PRO A 44 -3.32 -8.58 5.45
CA PRO A 44 -4.00 -8.00 6.62
C PRO A 44 -3.11 -7.97 7.87
N ARG A 45 -2.23 -8.96 8.05
CA ARG A 45 -1.36 -9.10 9.22
C ARG A 45 -0.29 -8.01 9.32
N ASN A 46 0.32 -7.60 8.20
CA ASN A 46 1.39 -6.60 8.19
C ASN A 46 0.92 -5.21 7.72
N PHE A 47 -0.34 -5.07 7.30
CA PHE A 47 -0.89 -3.81 6.81
C PHE A 47 -0.73 -2.65 7.79
N LYS A 48 -1.00 -2.87 9.08
CA LYS A 48 -0.90 -1.80 10.08
C LYS A 48 0.49 -1.17 10.14
N GLU A 49 1.54 -1.99 10.17
CA GLU A 49 2.92 -1.49 10.16
C GLU A 49 3.31 -0.90 8.80
N ALA A 50 2.89 -1.51 7.70
CA ALA A 50 3.11 -0.95 6.37
C ALA A 50 2.47 0.43 6.21
N HIS A 51 1.22 0.59 6.63
CA HIS A 51 0.45 1.83 6.61
C HIS A 51 1.12 2.92 7.45
N LYS A 52 1.50 2.60 8.70
CA LYS A 52 2.25 3.50 9.61
C LYS A 52 3.54 4.04 8.98
N HIS A 53 4.20 3.23 8.15
CA HIS A 53 5.42 3.60 7.46
C HIS A 53 5.18 4.01 5.99
N ASN A 54 3.97 4.39 5.61
CA ASN A 54 3.60 4.83 4.26
C ASN A 54 4.04 3.85 3.16
N PHE A 55 3.97 2.54 3.44
CA PHE A 55 4.38 1.45 2.55
C PHE A 55 5.81 1.60 2.01
N SER A 56 6.69 2.28 2.76
CA SER A 56 8.05 2.61 2.31
C SER A 56 9.06 1.47 2.48
N GLY A 57 8.70 0.40 3.19
CA GLY A 57 9.63 -0.63 3.65
C GLY A 57 10.32 -0.31 4.97
N ARG A 58 10.27 0.96 5.45
CA ARG A 58 10.82 1.38 6.76
C ARG A 58 10.13 0.64 7.90
N GLY A 59 10.89 0.24 8.92
CA GLY A 59 10.36 -0.54 10.05
C GLY A 59 10.39 -2.05 9.79
N SER A 60 10.94 -2.50 8.65
CA SER A 60 11.34 -3.89 8.47
C SER A 60 12.79 -4.08 8.90
N ASP A 61 13.07 -5.19 9.60
CA ASP A 61 14.44 -5.63 9.91
C ASP A 61 15.09 -6.42 8.76
N ARG A 62 14.40 -6.54 7.62
CA ARG A 62 14.85 -7.33 6.47
C ARG A 62 15.27 -6.41 5.33
N GLN A 63 16.44 -6.68 4.76
CA GLN A 63 16.88 -6.00 3.55
C GLN A 63 16.21 -6.60 2.30
N THR A 64 15.90 -5.74 1.34
CA THR A 64 15.43 -6.15 0.01
C THR A 64 16.56 -6.86 -0.73
N SER A 65 16.27 -8.03 -1.30
CA SER A 65 17.19 -8.77 -2.14
C SER A 65 16.45 -9.43 -3.31
N ALA A 66 17.17 -9.75 -4.38
CA ALA A 66 16.58 -10.45 -5.52
C ALA A 66 15.95 -11.79 -5.11
N SER A 67 16.56 -12.51 -4.14
CA SER A 67 16.05 -13.79 -3.67
C SER A 67 14.74 -13.67 -2.88
N THR A 68 14.58 -12.63 -2.05
CA THR A 68 13.36 -12.40 -1.27
C THR A 68 12.20 -11.93 -2.15
N ILE A 69 12.48 -11.08 -3.14
CA ILE A 69 11.53 -10.67 -4.17
C ILE A 69 11.08 -11.89 -4.99
N ALA A 70 12.02 -12.66 -5.54
CA ALA A 70 11.70 -13.82 -6.38
C ALA A 70 10.92 -14.90 -5.62
N LYS A 71 11.19 -15.08 -4.32
CA LYS A 71 10.38 -15.98 -3.46
C LYS A 71 8.94 -15.50 -3.35
N SER A 72 8.72 -14.21 -3.09
CA SER A 72 7.39 -13.63 -2.89
C SER A 72 6.58 -13.58 -4.18
N ILE A 73 7.23 -13.30 -5.32
CA ILE A 73 6.59 -13.40 -6.64
C ILE A 73 6.12 -14.84 -6.88
N ARG A 74 6.97 -15.85 -6.65
CA ARG A 74 6.58 -17.25 -6.83
C ARG A 74 5.45 -17.68 -5.91
N GLU A 75 5.43 -17.21 -4.67
CA GLU A 75 4.33 -17.46 -3.73
C GLU A 75 3.00 -16.97 -4.30
N LEU A 76 2.94 -15.72 -4.76
CA LEU A 76 1.74 -15.15 -5.36
C LEU A 76 1.38 -15.86 -6.67
N LEU A 77 2.34 -16.09 -7.57
CA LEU A 77 2.04 -16.70 -8.88
C LEU A 77 1.50 -18.15 -8.77
N ARG A 78 1.85 -18.89 -7.71
CA ARG A 78 1.40 -20.27 -7.49
C ARG A 78 -0.03 -20.40 -6.99
N ASN A 79 -0.60 -19.35 -6.39
CA ASN A 79 -1.94 -19.41 -5.79
C ASN A 79 -2.77 -18.22 -6.26
N ARG A 80 -3.60 -18.44 -7.29
CA ARG A 80 -4.47 -17.41 -7.88
C ARG A 80 -5.50 -16.89 -6.88
N GLU A 81 -6.17 -17.78 -6.15
CA GLU A 81 -7.19 -17.42 -5.16
C GLU A 81 -6.61 -16.48 -4.10
N TYR A 82 -5.41 -16.79 -3.61
CA TYR A 82 -4.71 -15.94 -2.65
C TYR A 82 -4.33 -14.58 -3.24
N ARG A 83 -3.94 -14.50 -4.53
CA ARG A 83 -3.70 -13.21 -5.19
C ARG A 83 -4.96 -12.35 -5.24
N GLU A 84 -6.08 -12.96 -5.62
CA GLU A 84 -7.38 -12.28 -5.73
C GLU A 84 -7.85 -11.80 -4.34
N GLU A 85 -7.71 -12.63 -3.31
CA GLU A 85 -8.00 -12.27 -1.91
C GLU A 85 -7.20 -11.03 -1.47
N LEU A 86 -5.89 -11.03 -1.71
CA LEU A 86 -5.02 -9.90 -1.35
C LEU A 86 -5.32 -8.64 -2.18
N GLY A 87 -5.72 -8.81 -3.44
CA GLY A 87 -6.16 -7.73 -4.31
C GLY A 87 -7.41 -7.02 -3.76
N VAL A 88 -8.45 -7.80 -3.45
CA VAL A 88 -9.70 -7.31 -2.84
C VAL A 88 -9.42 -6.62 -1.51
N PHE A 89 -8.60 -7.24 -0.65
CA PHE A 89 -8.16 -6.63 0.60
C PHE A 89 -7.48 -5.26 0.37
N GLY A 90 -6.54 -5.20 -0.57
CA GLY A 90 -5.84 -3.96 -0.91
C GLY A 90 -6.80 -2.86 -1.35
N ARG A 91 -7.76 -3.19 -2.22
CA ARG A 91 -8.77 -2.24 -2.72
C ARG A 91 -9.64 -1.69 -1.58
N GLN A 92 -10.16 -2.57 -0.74
CA GLN A 92 -10.94 -2.18 0.44
C GLN A 92 -10.14 -1.29 1.40
N ALA A 93 -8.85 -1.57 1.57
CA ALA A 93 -7.97 -0.75 2.39
C ALA A 93 -7.74 0.65 1.79
N VAL A 94 -7.57 0.78 0.47
CA VAL A 94 -7.49 2.09 -0.20
C VAL A 94 -8.78 2.86 -0.01
N GLU A 95 -9.93 2.25 -0.29
CA GLU A 95 -11.24 2.92 -0.17
C GLU A 95 -11.49 3.43 1.24
N LYS A 96 -11.08 2.66 2.25
CA LYS A 96 -11.27 3.00 3.66
C LYS A 96 -10.33 4.09 4.17
N TYR A 97 -9.04 4.04 3.79
CA TYR A 97 -8.01 4.87 4.44
C TYR A 97 -7.45 5.98 3.54
N PHE A 98 -7.62 5.87 2.23
CA PHE A 98 -6.94 6.69 1.24
C PHE A 98 -7.88 7.22 0.13
N SER A 99 -9.19 7.01 0.24
CA SER A 99 -10.17 7.62 -0.66
C SER A 99 -10.11 9.15 -0.59
N ILE A 100 -10.50 9.80 -1.68
CA ILE A 100 -10.48 11.27 -1.75
C ILE A 100 -11.39 11.87 -0.68
N GLU A 101 -12.52 11.23 -0.39
CA GLU A 101 -13.47 11.58 0.67
C GLU A 101 -12.77 11.55 2.04
N SER A 102 -12.22 10.40 2.43
CA SER A 102 -11.55 10.22 3.73
C SER A 102 -10.37 11.17 3.90
N MET A 103 -9.56 11.34 2.85
CA MET A 103 -8.40 12.23 2.89
C MET A 103 -8.82 13.70 3.02
N THR A 104 -9.84 14.12 2.27
CA THR A 104 -10.38 15.49 2.33
C THR A 104 -10.96 15.79 3.71
N GLU A 105 -11.74 14.88 4.27
CA GLU A 105 -12.30 15.03 5.63
C GLU A 105 -11.20 15.18 6.69
N ASN A 106 -10.16 14.35 6.61
CA ASN A 106 -9.01 14.42 7.52
C ASN A 106 -8.28 15.76 7.43
N ILE A 107 -8.05 16.26 6.21
CA ILE A 107 -7.40 17.56 5.98
C ILE A 107 -8.27 18.70 6.52
N ILE A 108 -9.58 18.69 6.24
CA ILE A 108 -10.52 19.69 6.75
C ILE A 108 -10.53 19.70 8.28
N LYS A 109 -10.46 18.54 8.93
CA LYS A 109 -10.41 18.43 10.39
C LYS A 109 -9.19 19.13 10.96
N VAL A 110 -8.01 18.95 10.35
CA VAL A 110 -6.77 19.65 10.76
C VAL A 110 -6.95 21.17 10.62
N TYR A 111 -7.52 21.64 9.50
CA TYR A 111 -7.77 23.08 9.32
C TYR A 111 -8.74 23.66 10.36
N LYS A 112 -9.83 22.95 10.67
CA LYS A 112 -10.78 23.35 11.72
C LYS A 112 -10.12 23.43 13.10
N GLU A 113 -9.24 22.48 13.42
CA GLU A 113 -8.52 22.45 14.70
C GLU A 113 -7.56 23.65 14.85
N VAL A 114 -6.82 24.00 13.79
CA VAL A 114 -5.92 25.15 13.82
C VAL A 114 -6.72 26.46 13.96
N LEU A 115 -7.85 26.58 13.26
CA LEU A 115 -8.71 27.76 13.33
C LEU A 115 -9.38 27.93 14.70
N SER A 116 -9.80 26.84 15.36
CA SER A 116 -10.41 26.92 16.70
C SER A 116 -9.40 27.34 17.78
N ARG A 117 -8.16 26.86 17.70
CA ARG A 117 -7.07 27.27 18.61
C ARG A 117 -6.71 28.76 18.49
N ARG A 118 -6.89 29.35 17.30
CA ARG A 118 -6.68 30.79 17.08
C ARG A 118 -7.81 31.66 17.65
N LYS A 119 -9.05 31.17 17.70
CA LYS A 119 -10.20 31.90 18.28
C LYS A 119 -10.19 31.90 19.81
N ASN A 120 -9.52 30.93 20.42
CA ASN A 120 -9.43 30.78 21.88
C ASN A 120 -8.15 31.43 22.48
N LYS A 121 -7.42 32.21 21.68
CA LYS A 121 -6.31 33.09 22.10
C LYS A 121 -6.73 34.53 21.85
#